data_AF-A0A7X9X062-F1
#
_entry.id   AF-A0A7X9X062-F1
#
_cell.length_a   1.000
_cell.length_b   1.000
_cell.length_c   1.000
_cell.angle_alpha   90.00
_cell.angle_beta   90.00
_cell.angle_gamma   90.00
#
_symmetry.space_group_name_H-M   'P 1'
#
loop_
_entity.id
_entity.type
_entity.pdbx_description
1 polymer ?
#
loop_
_entity_poly.entity_id
_entity_poly.type
_entity_poly.pdbx_seq_one_letter_code
_entity_poly.pdbx_strand_id
1 'polypeptide(L)'
;MTEEPQSEIVGISDAGLVLQIDGREELALWSAISTVRAVLALVDRTSDQRIPVLIVAIMAGADERVFVIGESEPLWQPLVSTLPEVLPGTPTIEIWGAELAASGKAVLFERSGGLQ
;
A
#
# COMPACT_ATOMS: atom_id res chain seq x y z
N MET A 1 -22.13 -11.24 15.44
CA MET A 1 -21.30 -10.40 14.55
C MET A 1 -19.92 -11.01 14.60
N THR A 2 -19.53 -11.73 13.55
CA THR A 2 -18.16 -12.19 13.39
C THR A 2 -17.39 -10.96 12.94
N GLU A 3 -16.54 -10.41 13.81
CA GLU A 3 -15.53 -9.44 13.38
C GLU A 3 -14.67 -10.18 12.34
N GLU A 4 -14.70 -9.74 11.09
CA GLU A 4 -13.78 -10.26 10.09
C GLU A 4 -12.36 -9.96 10.60
N PRO A 5 -11.42 -10.91 10.48
CA PRO A 5 -10.04 -10.62 10.84
C PRO A 5 -9.53 -9.45 10.00
N GLN A 6 -9.46 -8.28 10.63
CA GLN A 6 -9.05 -7.06 9.96
C GLN A 6 -7.53 -7.10 9.82
N SER A 7 -7.06 -7.25 8.58
CA SER A 7 -5.65 -7.11 8.24
C SER A 7 -5.40 -5.65 7.87
N GLU A 8 -4.53 -4.96 8.60
CA GLU A 8 -4.25 -3.54 8.39
C GLU A 8 -2.76 -3.24 8.58
N ILE A 9 -2.30 -2.17 7.95
CA ILE A 9 -0.98 -1.60 8.24
C ILE A 9 -1.19 -0.62 9.39
N VAL A 10 -0.51 -0.82 10.51
CA VAL A 10 -0.68 -0.01 11.74
C VAL A 10 0.52 0.88 12.02
N GLY A 11 1.63 0.67 11.31
CA GLY A 11 2.84 1.45 11.53
C GLY A 11 3.90 1.27 10.46
N ILE A 12 4.91 2.11 10.55
CA ILE A 12 6.12 2.09 9.73
C ILE A 12 7.31 2.07 10.68
N SER A 13 8.29 1.25 10.36
CA SER A 13 9.58 1.16 11.05
C SER A 13 10.72 1.25 10.04
N ASP A 14 11.95 1.44 10.52
CA ASP A 14 13.14 1.45 9.67
C ASP A 14 13.27 0.15 8.84
N ALA A 15 12.83 -0.98 9.39
CA ALA A 15 12.97 -2.30 8.76
C ALA A 15 11.82 -2.66 7.80
N GLY A 16 10.65 -2.03 7.95
CA GLY A 16 9.46 -2.43 7.22
C GLY A 16 8.15 -1.88 7.77
N LEU A 17 7.05 -2.46 7.30
CA LEU A 17 5.69 -2.15 7.70
C LEU A 17 5.27 -3.01 8.90
N VAL A 18 4.64 -2.38 9.88
CA VAL A 18 4.01 -3.08 11.01
C VAL A 18 2.57 -3.39 10.61
N LEU A 19 2.25 -4.68 10.55
CA LEU A 19 0.96 -5.21 10.14
C LEU A 19 0.23 -5.73 11.36
N GLN A 20 -1.08 -5.46 11.45
CA GLN A 20 -1.97 -6.17 12.34
C GLN A 20 -2.69 -7.22 11.49
N ILE A 21 -2.48 -8.51 11.78
CA ILE A 21 -3.03 -9.65 11.05
C ILE A 21 -3.67 -10.60 12.05
N ASP A 22 -4.96 -10.88 11.90
CA ASP A 22 -5.65 -11.87 12.74
C ASP A 22 -5.47 -11.62 14.26
N GLY A 23 -5.38 -10.34 14.66
CA GLY A 23 -5.16 -9.93 16.05
C GLY A 23 -3.69 -9.95 16.51
N ARG A 24 -2.74 -10.21 15.63
CA ARG A 24 -1.30 -10.25 15.92
C ARG A 24 -0.55 -9.16 15.17
N GLU A 25 0.41 -8.56 15.85
CA GLU A 25 1.35 -7.64 15.22
C GLU A 25 2.47 -8.45 14.55
N GLU A 26 2.73 -8.16 13.27
CA GLU A 26 3.77 -8.77 12.46
C GLU A 26 4.58 -7.70 11.72
N LEU A 27 5.89 -7.87 11.64
CA LEU A 27 6.76 -6.99 10.86
C LEU A 27 6.95 -7.56 9.45
N ALA A 28 6.44 -6.87 8.44
CA ALA A 28 6.74 -7.13 7.05
C ALA A 28 7.92 -6.26 6.59
N LEU A 29 9.04 -6.90 6.29
CA LEU A 29 10.22 -6.21 5.77
C LEU A 29 9.91 -5.48 4.46
N TRP A 30 10.64 -4.41 4.14
CA TRP A 30 10.53 -3.75 2.83
C TRP A 30 10.74 -4.70 1.65
N SER A 31 11.56 -5.73 1.84
CA SER A 31 11.80 -6.81 0.86
C SER A 31 10.58 -7.71 0.62
N ALA A 32 9.63 -7.75 1.54
CA ALA A 32 8.40 -8.54 1.43
C ALA A 32 7.32 -7.85 0.59
N ILE A 33 7.42 -6.53 0.37
CA ILE A 33 6.51 -5.81 -0.54
C ILE A 33 6.76 -6.32 -1.96
N SER A 34 5.72 -6.87 -2.58
CA SER A 34 5.74 -7.37 -3.96
C SER A 34 5.27 -6.30 -4.94
N THR A 35 4.22 -5.54 -4.59
CA THR A 35 3.61 -4.54 -5.47
C THR A 35 3.12 -3.35 -4.68
N VAL A 36 3.26 -2.15 -5.26
CA VAL A 36 2.58 -0.93 -4.80
C VAL A 36 1.92 -0.27 -5.99
N ARG A 37 0.61 0.01 -5.88
CA ARG A 37 -0.18 0.74 -6.88
C ARG A 37 -0.94 1.87 -6.19
N ALA A 38 -1.10 2.99 -6.87
CA ALA A 38 -2.07 4.01 -6.49
C ALA A 38 -3.30 3.89 -7.40
N VAL A 39 -4.52 4.00 -6.85
CA VAL A 39 -5.76 4.03 -7.65
C VAL A 39 -6.74 5.05 -7.08
N LEU A 40 -7.63 5.58 -7.93
CA LEU A 40 -8.76 6.39 -7.47
C LEU A 40 -9.93 5.47 -7.12
N ALA A 41 -10.21 5.32 -5.83
CA ALA A 41 -11.31 4.51 -5.32
C ALA A 41 -12.53 5.39 -4.98
N LEU A 42 -13.73 4.87 -5.22
CA LEU A 42 -14.97 5.51 -4.77
C LEU A 42 -15.05 5.42 -3.24
N VAL A 43 -15.36 6.55 -2.59
CA VAL A 43 -15.52 6.60 -1.14
C VAL A 43 -16.77 5.83 -0.70
N ASP A 44 -17.84 5.93 -1.49
CA ASP A 44 -19.06 5.17 -1.30
C ASP A 44 -19.75 4.90 -2.66
N ARG A 45 -20.72 3.99 -2.68
CA ARG A 45 -21.41 3.57 -3.92
C ARG A 45 -22.42 4.59 -4.47
N THR A 46 -22.73 5.62 -3.70
CA THR A 46 -23.74 6.65 -3.99
C THR A 46 -23.14 7.99 -4.36
N SER A 47 -21.84 8.17 -4.15
CA SER A 47 -21.07 9.38 -4.40
C SER A 47 -20.14 9.17 -5.59
N ASP A 48 -20.00 10.21 -6.41
CA ASP A 48 -18.97 10.28 -7.45
C ASP A 48 -17.60 10.70 -6.88
N GLN A 49 -17.51 10.93 -5.57
CA GLN A 49 -16.26 11.30 -4.90
C GLN A 49 -15.29 10.11 -4.94
N ARG A 50 -14.10 10.37 -5.49
CA ARG A 50 -12.98 9.44 -5.49
C ARG A 50 -11.84 10.00 -4.67
N ILE A 51 -11.17 9.12 -3.95
CA ILE A 51 -9.93 9.43 -3.24
C ILE A 51 -8.81 8.53 -3.77
N PRO A 52 -7.57 9.04 -3.80
CA PRO A 52 -6.40 8.20 -3.92
C PRO A 52 -6.36 7.14 -2.82
N VAL A 53 -6.02 5.92 -3.19
CA VAL A 53 -5.68 4.84 -2.27
C VAL A 53 -4.41 4.15 -2.75
N LEU A 54 -3.56 3.75 -1.81
CA LEU A 54 -2.44 2.85 -2.06
C LEU A 54 -2.93 1.42 -1.86
N ILE A 55 -2.61 0.57 -2.83
CA ILE A 55 -2.75 -0.88 -2.75
C ILE A 55 -1.34 -1.45 -2.60
N VAL A 56 -1.07 -2.06 -1.46
CA VAL A 56 0.22 -2.64 -1.11
C VAL A 56 0.06 -4.15 -0.98
N ALA A 57 0.72 -4.89 -1.86
CA ALA A 57 0.78 -6.35 -1.78
C ALA A 57 2.07 -6.77 -1.07
N ILE A 58 1.94 -7.67 -0.09
CA ILE A 58 3.01 -8.09 0.81
C ILE A 58 3.00 -9.62 0.91
N MET A 59 4.18 -10.22 0.72
CA MET A 59 4.39 -11.65 0.96
C MET A 59 4.51 -11.91 2.47
N ALA A 60 3.53 -12.61 3.04
CA ALA A 60 3.53 -13.09 4.43
C ALA A 60 3.71 -14.61 4.42
N GLY A 61 4.98 -15.06 4.46
CA GLY A 61 5.30 -16.48 4.27
C GLY A 61 5.07 -16.90 2.81
N ALA A 62 4.16 -17.85 2.59
CA ALA A 62 3.81 -18.34 1.25
C ALA A 62 2.62 -17.60 0.62
N ASP A 63 1.90 -16.79 1.41
CA ASP A 63 0.68 -16.11 0.99
C ASP A 63 0.96 -14.65 0.65
N GLU A 64 0.33 -14.14 -0.40
CA GLU A 64 0.30 -12.71 -0.69
C GLU A 64 -0.94 -12.08 -0.03
N ARG A 65 -0.72 -11.06 0.78
CA ARG A 65 -1.78 -10.27 1.40
C ARG A 65 -1.81 -8.87 0.80
N VAL A 66 -3.02 -8.37 0.58
CA VAL A 66 -3.24 -7.04 0.01
C VAL A 66 -3.77 -6.11 1.09
N PHE A 67 -3.12 -4.96 1.24
CA PHE A 67 -3.48 -3.90 2.16
C PHE A 67 -3.86 -2.66 1.36
N VAL A 68 -4.82 -1.90 1.87
CA VAL A 68 -5.28 -0.66 1.26
C VAL A 68 -5.14 0.46 2.28
N ILE A 69 -4.50 1.56 1.89
CA ILE A 69 -4.47 2.81 2.67
C ILE A 69 -5.05 3.92 1.82
N GLY A 70 -6.13 4.55 2.29
CA GLY A 70 -6.70 5.74 1.68
C GLY A 70 -5.97 7.03 2.02
N GLU A 71 -6.07 8.04 1.16
CA GLU A 71 -5.49 9.37 1.37
C GLU A 71 -5.91 10.03 2.69
N SER A 72 -7.12 9.72 3.17
CA SER A 72 -7.65 10.23 4.44
C SER A 72 -7.03 9.59 5.69
N GLU A 73 -6.25 8.52 5.54
CA GLU A 73 -5.72 7.76 6.67
C GLU A 73 -4.41 8.38 7.21
N PRO A 74 -4.16 8.31 8.53
CA PRO A 74 -2.96 8.90 9.15
C PRO A 74 -1.64 8.40 8.57
N LEU A 75 -1.59 7.15 8.09
CA LEU A 75 -0.40 6.54 7.53
C LEU A 75 -0.10 6.95 6.09
N TRP A 76 -1.04 7.62 5.41
CA TRP A 76 -0.86 8.03 4.02
C TRP A 76 0.42 8.82 3.80
N GLN A 77 0.56 9.96 4.50
CA GLN A 77 1.70 10.86 4.33
C GLN A 77 3.04 10.17 4.66
N PRO A 78 3.18 9.50 5.82
CA PRO A 78 4.37 8.71 6.11
C PRO A 78 4.70 7.68 5.02
N LEU A 79 3.73 6.92 4.53
CA LEU A 79 3.95 5.91 3.49
C LEU A 79 4.44 6.52 2.17
N VAL A 80 3.74 7.54 1.64
CA VAL A 80 4.11 8.12 0.34
C VAL A 80 5.49 8.79 0.38
N SER A 81 5.93 9.29 1.54
CA SER A 81 7.27 9.81 1.74
C SER A 81 8.33 8.71 1.89
N THR A 82 8.04 7.62 2.60
CA THR A 82 9.00 6.54 2.85
C THR A 82 9.21 5.64 1.63
N LEU A 83 8.16 5.36 0.85
CA LEU A 83 8.23 4.38 -0.25
C LEU A 83 9.35 4.68 -1.28
N PRO A 84 9.54 5.91 -1.77
CA PRO A 84 10.66 6.26 -2.66
C PRO A 84 12.05 6.04 -2.06
N GLU A 85 12.17 6.11 -0.73
CA GLU A 85 13.45 5.95 -0.02
C GLU A 85 13.85 4.48 0.14
N VAL A 86 12.86 3.59 0.31
CA VAL A 86 13.08 2.18 0.66
C VAL A 86 12.81 1.19 -0.47
N LEU A 87 11.99 1.57 -1.45
CA LEU A 87 11.65 0.74 -2.62
C LEU A 87 12.30 1.31 -3.90
N PRO A 88 13.31 0.60 -4.47
CA PRO A 88 14.02 1.07 -5.65
C PRO A 88 13.10 1.36 -6.83
N GLY A 89 13.29 2.51 -7.47
CA GLY A 89 12.54 2.92 -8.67
C GLY A 89 11.13 3.45 -8.39
N THR A 90 10.73 3.51 -7.12
CA THR A 90 9.42 4.07 -6.74
C THR A 90 9.41 5.59 -6.95
N PRO A 91 8.49 6.14 -7.76
CA PRO A 91 8.40 7.58 -7.97
C PRO A 91 7.86 8.31 -6.74
N THR A 92 8.18 9.60 -6.59
CA THR A 92 7.55 10.47 -5.58
C THR A 92 6.11 10.83 -5.97
N ILE A 93 5.32 11.30 -5.01
CA ILE A 93 3.90 11.64 -5.21
C ILE A 93 3.66 12.71 -6.27
N GLU A 94 4.61 13.64 -6.46
CA GLU A 94 4.52 14.66 -7.51
C GLU A 94 4.57 14.04 -8.92
N ILE A 95 5.24 12.89 -9.07
CA ILE A 95 5.39 12.19 -10.35
C ILE A 95 4.18 11.29 -10.59
N TRP A 96 3.87 10.37 -9.66
CA TRP A 96 2.78 9.41 -9.88
C TRP A 96 1.39 10.02 -9.68
N GLY A 97 1.27 11.12 -8.94
CA GLY A 97 0.01 11.83 -8.75
C GLY A 97 -0.57 12.36 -10.07
N ALA A 98 0.29 12.79 -11.01
CA ALA A 98 -0.14 13.20 -12.34
C ALA A 98 -0.68 12.01 -13.16
N GLU A 99 -0.04 10.85 -13.10
CA GLU A 99 -0.50 9.62 -13.76
C GLU A 99 -1.83 9.13 -13.16
N LEU A 100 -1.95 9.19 -11.84
CA LEU A 100 -3.17 8.86 -11.11
C LEU A 100 -4.32 9.78 -11.53
N ALA A 101 -4.09 11.09 -11.60
CA ALA A 101 -5.09 12.06 -12.04
C ALA A 101 -5.51 11.85 -13.51
N ALA A 102 -4.57 11.45 -14.37
CA ALA A 102 -4.83 11.25 -15.80
C ALA A 102 -5.55 9.94 -16.12
N SER A 103 -5.22 8.85 -15.43
CA SER A 103 -5.67 7.49 -15.79
C SER A 103 -6.47 6.77 -14.71
N GLY A 104 -6.57 7.34 -13.51
CA GLY A 104 -7.20 6.72 -12.34
C GLY A 104 -6.36 5.64 -11.67
N LYS A 105 -5.14 5.38 -12.14
CA LYS A 105 -4.18 4.45 -11.54
C LYS A 105 -2.73 4.84 -11.81
N ALA A 106 -1.81 4.37 -10.97
CA ALA A 106 -0.37 4.46 -11.21
C ALA A 106 0.31 3.21 -10.63
N VAL A 107 1.31 2.69 -11.32
CA VAL A 107 2.15 1.59 -10.81
C VAL A 107 3.39 2.20 -10.17
N LEU A 108 3.52 2.03 -8.86
CA LEU A 108 4.61 2.68 -8.12
C LEU A 108 5.80 1.74 -7.97
N PHE A 109 5.52 0.46 -7.72
CA PHE A 109 6.53 -0.56 -7.55
C PHE A 109 5.98 -1.92 -7.94
N GLU A 110 6.81 -2.72 -8.62
CA GLU A 110 6.56 -4.14 -8.86
C GLU A 110 7.89 -4.87 -8.75
N ARG A 111 7.97 -5.78 -7.79
CA ARG A 111 9.16 -6.59 -7.59
C ARG A 111 9.28 -7.53 -8.78
N SER A 112 10.25 -7.24 -9.65
CA SER A 112 10.63 -8.16 -10.73
C SER A 112 10.98 -9.50 -10.09
N GLY A 113 10.19 -10.54 -10.38
CA GLY A 113 10.34 -11.85 -9.76
C GLY A 113 11.77 -12.36 -9.89
N GLY A 114 12.48 -12.43 -8.78
CA GLY A 114 13.74 -13.17 -8.65
C GLY A 114 13.43 -14.67 -8.63
N LEU A 115 13.07 -15.22 -9.79
CA LEU A 115 13.40 -16.60 -10.11
C LEU A 115 14.64 -16.54 -11.02
N GLN A 116 15.81 -16.52 -10.40
CA GLN A 116 17.04 -17.05 -11.01
C GLN A 116 17.51 -18.23 -10.18
#